data_AF-G0AJZ6-F1
#
_entry.id   AF-G0AJZ6-F1
#
_cell.length_a   1.000
_cell.length_b   1.000
_cell.length_c   1.000
_cell.angle_alpha   90.00
_cell.angle_beta   90.00
_cell.angle_gamma   90.00
#
_symmetry.space_group_name_H-M   'P 1'
#
loop_
_entity.id
_entity.type
_entity.pdbx_description
1 polymer ?
#
loop_
_entity_poly.entity_id
_entity_poly.type
_entity_poly.pdbx_seq_one_letter_code
_entity_poly.pdbx_strand_id
1 'polypeptide(L)'
;MPLPNLAVDYETIFAHAPIGMCVSERRIMQVCNLALARMFAYQPGELNGQSFQVLYPTQDEFERTGARIVPIMNAKGIYSDERIMRRANGELFWCHVTGHALVPEDTHAAGIWTFEDLSEKRRASSTLSPREREIAALLVEGKTSKLIGKQIGLSPRTVEMHRANLMKKFTASTSSELVHRLLGIAQSEGA
;
A
#
# COMPACT_ATOMS: atom_id res chain seq x y z
N MET A 1 18.69 16.16 -35.28
CA MET A 1 19.09 17.10 -34.21
C MET A 1 19.75 16.25 -33.13
N PRO A 2 21.05 16.40 -32.85
CA PRO A 2 21.68 15.65 -31.76
C PRO A 2 21.02 16.10 -30.44
N LEU A 3 20.68 15.14 -29.58
CA LEU A 3 20.20 15.45 -28.23
C LEU A 3 21.26 16.33 -27.54
N PRO A 4 20.88 17.46 -26.91
CA PRO A 4 21.84 18.27 -26.17
C PRO A 4 22.56 17.39 -25.15
N ASN A 5 23.85 17.62 -24.96
CA ASN A 5 24.69 16.91 -24.01
C ASN A 5 24.10 17.08 -22.59
N LEU A 6 23.20 16.16 -22.20
CA LEU A 6 22.55 16.18 -20.91
C LEU A 6 23.60 15.70 -19.91
N ALA A 7 24.30 16.65 -19.28
CA ALA A 7 25.05 16.33 -18.07
C ALA A 7 24.05 15.69 -17.10
N VAL A 8 24.32 14.45 -16.70
CA VAL A 8 23.42 13.68 -15.84
C VAL A 8 23.34 14.40 -14.49
N ASP A 9 22.18 14.99 -14.21
CA ASP A 9 21.88 15.67 -12.96
C ASP A 9 21.02 14.77 -12.07
N TYR A 10 21.57 14.36 -10.93
CA TYR A 10 20.89 13.51 -9.96
C TYR A 10 19.65 14.18 -9.34
N GLU A 11 19.64 15.52 -9.23
CA GLU A 11 18.50 16.25 -8.71
C GLU A 11 17.33 16.19 -9.69
N THR A 12 17.59 16.45 -10.98
CA THR A 12 16.61 16.25 -12.05
C THR A 12 16.10 14.81 -12.11
N ILE A 13 16.98 13.80 -11.99
CA ILE A 13 16.57 12.38 -11.95
C ILE A 13 15.63 12.13 -10.78
N PHE A 14 16.00 12.53 -9.57
CA PHE A 14 15.18 12.32 -8.38
C PHE A 14 13.83 13.03 -8.53
N ALA A 15 13.83 14.31 -8.89
CA ALA A 15 12.63 15.15 -8.98
C ALA A 15 11.62 14.65 -10.02
N HIS A 16 12.10 14.13 -11.15
CA HIS A 16 11.28 13.72 -12.29
C HIS A 16 11.14 12.20 -12.45
N ALA A 17 11.73 11.40 -11.56
CA ALA A 17 11.53 9.95 -11.58
C ALA A 17 10.02 9.62 -11.56
N PRO A 18 9.56 8.68 -12.40
CA PRO A 18 8.14 8.35 -12.51
C PRO A 18 7.60 7.57 -11.29
N ILE A 19 8.50 7.12 -10.41
CA ILE A 19 8.19 6.43 -9.15
C ILE A 19 8.24 7.42 -7.99
N GLY A 20 7.38 7.24 -6.98
CA GLY A 20 7.45 8.05 -5.77
C GLY A 20 8.75 7.74 -5.05
N MET A 21 9.55 8.75 -4.74
CA MET A 21 10.81 8.59 -4.02
C MET A 21 10.89 9.56 -2.84
N CYS A 22 11.49 9.13 -1.74
CA CYS A 22 11.93 10.03 -0.70
C CYS A 22 13.18 9.53 0.02
N VAL A 23 13.89 10.47 0.64
CA VAL A 23 14.91 10.19 1.65
C VAL A 23 14.30 10.50 3.00
N SER A 24 14.44 9.58 3.95
CA SER A 24 13.97 9.75 5.31
C SER A 24 15.09 9.63 6.32
N GLU A 25 14.99 10.36 7.41
CA GLU A 25 15.77 10.17 8.64
C GLU A 25 14.80 10.03 9.81
N ARG A 26 14.98 9.03 10.65
CA ARG A 26 14.13 8.68 11.81
C ARG A 26 12.64 8.62 11.46
N ARG A 27 12.33 8.05 10.29
CA ARG A 27 10.98 7.95 9.71
C ARG A 27 10.31 9.30 9.38
N ILE A 28 11.09 10.38 9.37
CA ILE A 28 10.69 11.70 8.89
C ILE A 28 11.22 11.87 7.47
N MET A 29 10.33 12.21 6.53
CA MET A 29 10.70 12.46 5.14
C MET A 29 11.46 13.77 5.06
N GLN A 30 12.75 13.72 4.75
CA GLN A 30 13.58 14.93 4.60
C GLN A 30 13.29 15.61 3.26
N VAL A 31 13.18 14.79 2.20
CA VAL A 31 12.83 15.24 0.87
C VAL A 31 12.05 14.16 0.13
N CYS A 32 11.03 14.54 -0.61
CA CYS A 32 10.35 13.67 -1.56
C CYS A 32 10.30 14.28 -2.98
N ASN A 33 10.19 13.43 -3.99
CA ASN A 33 10.04 13.88 -5.36
C ASN A 33 8.58 14.22 -5.73
N LEU A 34 8.41 14.79 -6.94
CA LEU A 34 7.10 15.20 -7.45
C LEU A 34 6.13 14.02 -7.61
N ALA A 35 6.65 12.84 -7.96
CA ALA A 35 5.82 11.65 -8.11
C ALA A 35 5.22 11.20 -6.78
N LEU A 36 5.98 11.25 -5.68
CA LEU A 36 5.46 10.90 -4.35
C LEU A 36 4.36 11.87 -3.91
N ALA A 37 4.61 13.17 -4.01
CA ALA A 37 3.63 14.20 -3.64
C ALA A 37 2.32 14.02 -4.43
N ARG A 38 2.40 13.86 -5.76
CA ARG A 38 1.24 13.62 -6.62
C ARG A 38 0.51 12.33 -6.25
N MET A 39 1.23 11.23 -6.07
CA MET A 39 0.66 9.94 -5.70
C MET A 39 -0.12 10.04 -4.39
N PHE A 40 0.43 10.67 -3.37
CA PHE A 40 -0.24 10.79 -2.09
C PHE A 40 -1.21 11.98 -1.99
N ALA A 41 -1.46 12.70 -3.10
CA ALA A 41 -2.34 13.87 -3.19
C ALA A 41 -1.94 15.05 -2.28
N TYR A 42 -0.64 15.24 -2.06
CA TYR A 42 -0.06 16.38 -1.35
C TYR A 42 0.50 17.40 -2.34
N GLN A 43 0.63 18.66 -1.91
CA GLN A 43 1.36 19.67 -2.68
C GLN A 43 2.87 19.37 -2.68
N PRO A 44 3.61 19.75 -3.74
CA PRO A 44 5.06 19.62 -3.76
C PRO A 44 5.71 20.24 -2.51
N GLY A 45 6.56 19.48 -1.83
CA GLY A 45 7.26 19.91 -0.61
C GLY A 45 6.45 19.79 0.70
N GLU A 46 5.14 19.56 0.65
CA GLU A 46 4.29 19.46 1.85
C GLU A 46 4.62 18.23 2.72
N LEU A 47 5.12 17.16 2.09
CA LEU A 47 5.58 15.95 2.77
C LEU A 47 6.96 16.11 3.42
N ASN A 48 7.73 17.15 3.07
CA ASN A 48 9.04 17.36 3.67
C ASN A 48 8.87 17.76 5.14
N GLY A 49 9.64 17.13 6.03
CA GLY A 49 9.51 17.26 7.47
C GLY A 49 8.37 16.46 8.09
N GLN A 50 7.52 15.78 7.30
CA GLN A 50 6.43 14.97 7.83
C GLN A 50 6.91 13.57 8.21
N SER A 51 6.34 13.03 9.29
CA SER A 51 6.48 11.61 9.63
C SER A 51 5.79 10.75 8.57
N PHE A 52 6.35 9.57 8.28
CA PHE A 52 5.70 8.57 7.44
C PHE A 52 4.29 8.21 7.90
N GLN A 53 3.95 8.40 9.19
CA GLN A 53 2.61 8.14 9.74
C GLN A 53 1.48 8.80 8.94
N VAL A 54 1.70 9.98 8.35
CA VAL A 54 0.64 10.68 7.58
C VAL A 54 0.20 9.90 6.34
N LEU A 55 1.05 8.99 5.85
CA LEU A 55 0.80 8.13 4.69
C LEU A 55 0.06 6.83 5.03
N TYR A 56 -0.18 6.55 6.32
CA TYR A 56 -0.85 5.33 6.79
C TYR A 56 -2.34 5.60 7.06
N PRO A 57 -3.19 4.56 6.97
CA PRO A 57 -4.61 4.71 7.31
C PRO A 57 -4.80 5.00 8.81
N THR A 58 -4.02 4.34 9.66
CA THR A 58 -4.07 4.50 11.13
C THR A 58 -2.68 4.53 11.76
N GLN A 59 -2.60 5.04 12.99
CA GLN A 59 -1.38 5.00 13.80
C GLN A 59 -0.97 3.55 14.13
N ASP A 60 -1.93 2.70 14.49
CA ASP A 60 -1.68 1.29 14.80
C ASP A 60 -1.02 0.53 13.65
N GLU A 61 -1.46 0.78 12.40
CA GLU A 61 -0.83 0.18 11.22
C GLU A 61 0.59 0.69 11.00
N PHE A 62 0.84 1.98 11.24
CA PHE A 62 2.17 2.57 11.15
C PHE A 62 3.16 1.95 12.15
N GLU A 63 2.70 1.71 13.38
CA GLU A 63 3.47 1.07 14.45
C GLU A 63 3.72 -0.41 14.15
N ARG A 64 2.67 -1.18 13.85
CA ARG A 64 2.77 -2.60 13.49
C ARG A 64 3.68 -2.84 12.29
N THR A 65 3.54 -2.01 11.26
CA THR A 65 4.37 -2.12 10.06
C THR A 65 5.82 -1.77 10.38
N GLY A 66 6.07 -0.73 11.18
CA GLY A 66 7.41 -0.40 11.66
C GLY A 66 8.06 -1.56 12.40
N ALA A 67 7.37 -2.17 13.37
CA ALA A 67 7.86 -3.31 14.13
C ALA A 67 8.22 -4.53 13.25
N ARG A 68 7.53 -4.71 12.11
CA ARG A 68 7.82 -5.76 11.13
C ARG A 68 9.00 -5.42 10.22
N ILE A 69 9.14 -4.16 9.80
CA ILE A 69 10.17 -3.71 8.85
C ILE A 69 11.55 -3.69 9.50
N VAL A 70 11.65 -3.20 10.74
CA VAL A 70 12.91 -2.94 11.42
C VAL A 70 13.83 -4.17 11.46
N PRO A 71 13.38 -5.38 11.87
CA PRO A 71 14.23 -6.57 11.86
C PRO A 71 14.74 -6.94 10.46
N ILE A 72 13.90 -6.78 9.42
CA ILE A 72 14.25 -7.12 8.04
C ILE A 72 15.31 -6.15 7.50
N MET A 73 15.09 -4.84 7.72
CA MET A 73 16.07 -3.83 7.33
C MET A 73 17.39 -3.99 8.10
N ASN A 74 17.35 -4.30 9.40
CA ASN A 74 18.57 -4.46 10.21
C ASN A 74 19.40 -5.65 9.71
N ALA A 75 18.74 -6.71 9.24
CA ALA A 75 19.42 -7.91 8.76
C ALA A 75 19.92 -7.80 7.31
N LYS A 76 19.20 -7.09 6.43
CA LYS A 76 19.44 -7.12 4.97
C LYS A 76 19.79 -5.77 4.35
N GLY A 77 19.55 -4.66 5.05
CA GLY A 77 19.66 -3.29 4.51
C GLY A 77 18.65 -2.95 3.41
N ILE A 78 17.79 -3.90 3.01
CA ILE A 78 16.79 -3.75 1.95
C ILE A 78 15.46 -4.36 2.44
N TYR A 79 14.37 -3.71 2.07
CA TYR A 79 13.00 -4.11 2.40
C TYR A 79 12.08 -3.91 1.20
N SER A 80 11.07 -4.78 1.05
CA SER A 80 10.04 -4.65 0.02
C SER A 80 8.73 -5.30 0.49
N ASP A 81 7.60 -4.63 0.32
CA ASP A 81 6.26 -5.19 0.52
C ASP A 81 5.19 -4.51 -0.33
N GLU A 82 3.97 -5.05 -0.27
CA GLU A 82 2.76 -4.38 -0.72
C GLU A 82 1.85 -4.13 0.47
N ARG A 83 1.32 -2.91 0.61
CA ARG A 83 0.44 -2.54 1.73
C ARG A 83 -0.60 -1.49 1.32
N ILE A 84 -1.62 -1.34 2.14
CA ILE A 84 -2.60 -0.26 1.99
C ILE A 84 -2.03 1.01 2.62
N MET A 85 -2.11 2.10 1.87
CA MET A 85 -1.66 3.44 2.25
C MET A 85 -2.80 4.45 2.07
N ARG A 86 -2.67 5.62 2.67
CA ARG A 86 -3.69 6.68 2.68
C ARG A 86 -3.18 7.94 2.00
N ARG A 87 -3.95 8.46 1.05
CA ARG A 87 -3.71 9.78 0.42
C ARG A 87 -4.16 10.92 1.35
N ALA A 88 -3.74 12.16 1.09
CA ALA A 88 -4.13 13.33 1.87
C ALA A 88 -5.65 13.53 1.98
N ASN A 89 -6.38 13.22 0.90
CA ASN A 89 -7.84 13.28 0.83
C ASN A 89 -8.55 12.13 1.58
N GLY A 90 -7.82 11.20 2.20
CA GLY A 90 -8.34 10.05 2.92
C GLY A 90 -8.57 8.80 2.08
N GLU A 91 -8.37 8.84 0.76
CA GLU A 91 -8.48 7.68 -0.12
C GLU A 91 -7.46 6.61 0.27
N LEU A 92 -7.91 5.36 0.39
CA LEU A 92 -7.06 4.20 0.62
C LEU A 92 -6.68 3.57 -0.71
N PHE A 93 -5.40 3.23 -0.86
CA PHE A 93 -4.89 2.65 -2.09
C PHE A 93 -3.79 1.63 -1.82
N TRP A 94 -3.61 0.70 -2.75
CA TRP A 94 -2.56 -0.31 -2.68
C TRP A 94 -1.25 0.27 -3.16
N CYS A 95 -0.20 0.15 -2.36
CA CYS A 95 1.12 0.66 -2.67
C CYS A 95 2.17 -0.43 -2.52
N HIS A 96 3.03 -0.58 -3.54
CA HIS A 96 4.27 -1.31 -3.40
C HIS A 96 5.32 -0.37 -2.82
N VAL A 97 5.96 -0.78 -1.73
CA VAL A 97 6.94 0.04 -1.03
C VAL A 97 8.24 -0.72 -0.91
N THR A 98 9.32 -0.11 -1.40
CA THR A 98 10.68 -0.64 -1.25
C THR A 98 11.52 0.37 -0.46
N GLY A 99 12.39 -0.13 0.41
CA GLY A 99 13.27 0.69 1.23
C GLY A 99 14.70 0.16 1.19
N HIS A 100 15.65 1.07 1.19
CA HIS A 100 17.07 0.78 1.33
C HIS A 100 17.63 1.62 2.49
N ALA A 101 18.20 0.95 3.49
CA ALA A 101 18.86 1.62 4.62
C ALA A 101 20.22 2.16 4.16
N LEU A 102 20.47 3.45 4.41
CA LEU A 102 21.75 4.10 4.11
C LEU A 102 22.79 3.92 5.21
N VAL A 103 22.33 3.59 6.43
CA VAL A 103 23.19 3.31 7.58
C VAL A 103 22.93 1.85 8.00
N PRO A 104 23.86 0.91 7.71
CA PRO A 104 23.65 -0.51 7.99
C PRO A 104 23.40 -0.83 9.47
N GLU A 105 24.04 -0.08 10.37
CA GLU A 105 23.99 -0.28 11.82
C GLU A 105 22.79 0.41 12.50
N ASP A 106 22.08 1.31 11.78
CA ASP A 106 20.90 2.04 12.27
C ASP A 106 19.91 2.28 11.13
N THR A 107 18.96 1.37 10.98
CA THR A 107 17.92 1.42 9.95
C THR A 107 16.95 2.59 10.08
N HIS A 108 16.89 3.23 11.24
CA HIS A 108 16.13 4.46 11.40
C HIS A 108 16.95 5.70 11.05
N ALA A 109 18.29 5.66 11.06
CA ALA A 109 19.11 6.83 10.83
C ALA A 109 18.87 7.45 9.45
N ALA A 110 18.93 6.66 8.38
CA ALA A 110 18.59 7.16 7.05
C ALA A 110 18.18 6.04 6.09
N GLY A 111 17.25 6.33 5.20
CA GLY A 111 16.83 5.39 4.16
C GLY A 111 16.27 6.06 2.92
N ILE A 112 16.47 5.41 1.78
CA ILE A 112 15.84 5.75 0.50
C ILE A 112 14.61 4.85 0.35
N TRP A 113 13.48 5.46 0.04
CA TRP A 113 12.22 4.75 -0.15
C TRP A 113 11.65 5.00 -1.52
N THR A 114 11.06 3.97 -2.10
CA THR A 114 10.29 4.05 -3.34
C THR A 114 8.87 3.55 -3.13
N PHE A 115 7.93 4.17 -3.82
CA PHE A 115 6.49 3.95 -3.71
C PHE A 115 5.90 3.84 -5.11
N GLU A 116 5.14 2.77 -5.36
CA GLU A 116 4.42 2.55 -6.61
C GLU A 116 2.92 2.33 -6.31
N ASP A 117 2.04 3.06 -6.99
CA ASP A 117 0.59 2.89 -6.87
C ASP A 117 0.15 1.66 -7.68
N LEU A 118 -0.33 0.63 -6.98
CA LEU A 118 -0.80 -0.60 -7.60
C LEU A 118 -2.28 -0.55 -7.98
N SER A 119 -2.98 0.55 -7.74
CA SER A 119 -4.43 0.65 -7.93
C SER A 119 -4.86 0.42 -9.38
N GLU A 120 -4.06 0.82 -10.38
CA GLU A 120 -4.38 0.53 -11.79
C GLU A 120 -4.15 -0.94 -12.14
N LYS A 121 -2.98 -1.49 -11.77
CA LYS A 121 -2.64 -2.90 -11.98
C LYS A 121 -3.64 -3.83 -11.27
N ARG A 122 -4.02 -3.47 -10.03
CA ARG A 122 -5.01 -4.20 -9.25
C ARG A 122 -6.44 -3.94 -9.73
N ARG A 123 -6.82 -2.76 -10.20
CA ARG A 123 -8.14 -2.55 -10.86
C ARG A 123 -8.29 -3.41 -12.11
N ALA A 124 -7.22 -3.58 -12.89
CA ALA A 124 -7.19 -4.48 -14.03
C ALA A 124 -7.27 -5.97 -13.61
N SER A 125 -6.73 -6.32 -12.44
CA SER A 125 -6.81 -7.67 -11.86
C SER A 125 -8.10 -7.95 -11.07
N SER A 126 -8.75 -6.93 -10.50
CA SER A 126 -9.92 -7.04 -9.63
C SER A 126 -11.19 -6.63 -10.37
N THR A 127 -11.71 -7.54 -11.18
CA THR A 127 -13.07 -7.48 -11.77
C THR A 127 -14.16 -7.70 -10.72
N LEU A 128 -14.05 -7.09 -9.54
CA LEU A 128 -15.16 -7.09 -8.59
C LEU A 128 -16.25 -6.16 -9.12
N SER A 129 -17.46 -6.69 -9.22
CA SER A 129 -18.66 -5.90 -9.41
C SER A 129 -18.86 -4.96 -8.20
N PRO A 130 -19.63 -3.87 -8.34
CA PRO A 130 -19.97 -2.99 -7.22
C PRO A 130 -20.52 -3.76 -6.00
N ARG A 131 -21.36 -4.77 -6.25
CA ARG A 131 -21.96 -5.60 -5.19
C ARG A 131 -20.94 -6.49 -4.47
N GLU A 132 -19.98 -7.04 -5.22
CA GLU A 132 -18.88 -7.81 -4.63
C GLU A 132 -17.94 -6.94 -3.80
N ARG A 133 -17.68 -5.69 -4.22
CA ARG A 133 -16.92 -4.72 -3.41
C ARG A 133 -17.63 -4.39 -2.09
N GLU A 134 -18.92 -4.10 -2.16
CA GLU A 134 -19.74 -3.77 -0.99
C GLU A 134 -19.78 -4.93 0.02
N ILE A 135 -19.93 -6.15 -0.47
CA ILE A 135 -19.90 -7.36 0.37
C ILE A 135 -18.49 -7.60 0.92
N ALA A 136 -17.43 -7.44 0.11
CA ALA A 136 -16.04 -7.62 0.55
C ALA A 136 -15.67 -6.68 1.71
N ALA A 137 -16.09 -5.40 1.65
CA ALA A 137 -15.86 -4.45 2.73
C ALA A 137 -16.49 -4.91 4.06
N LEU A 138 -17.76 -5.37 4.01
CA LEU A 138 -18.47 -5.82 5.20
C LEU A 138 -17.93 -7.17 5.74
N LEU A 139 -17.34 -8.00 4.88
CA LEU A 139 -16.65 -9.23 5.30
C LEU A 139 -15.38 -8.92 6.08
N VAL A 140 -14.62 -7.91 5.64
CA VAL A 140 -13.42 -7.43 6.32
C VAL A 140 -13.76 -6.86 7.70
N GLU A 141 -14.91 -6.22 7.84
CA GLU A 141 -15.46 -5.78 9.14
C GLU A 141 -15.94 -6.95 10.04
N GLY A 142 -15.79 -8.21 9.61
CA GLY A 142 -16.18 -9.39 10.38
C GLY A 142 -17.69 -9.69 10.38
N LYS A 143 -18.48 -9.06 9.51
CA LYS A 143 -19.94 -9.27 9.48
C LYS A 143 -20.32 -10.62 8.89
N THR A 144 -21.33 -11.25 9.48
CA THR A 144 -21.90 -12.51 8.96
C THR A 144 -22.78 -12.25 7.75
N SER A 145 -22.98 -13.25 6.89
CA SER A 145 -23.84 -13.13 5.69
C SER A 145 -25.26 -12.64 6.03
N LYS A 146 -25.77 -12.98 7.22
CA LYS A 146 -27.06 -12.52 7.72
C LYS A 146 -27.07 -11.02 8.03
N LEU A 147 -26.03 -10.51 8.69
CA LEU A 147 -25.90 -9.08 9.00
C LEU A 147 -25.65 -8.25 7.73
N ILE A 148 -24.79 -8.75 6.84
CA ILE A 148 -24.53 -8.14 5.54
C ILE A 148 -25.84 -7.99 4.77
N GLY A 149 -26.60 -9.09 4.62
CA GLY A 149 -27.87 -9.07 3.91
C GLY A 149 -28.85 -8.04 4.46
N LYS A 150 -28.98 -7.97 5.80
CA LYS A 150 -29.81 -6.95 6.46
C LYS A 150 -29.34 -5.52 6.16
N GLN A 151 -28.03 -5.28 6.11
CA GLN A 151 -27.48 -3.93 5.96
C GLN A 151 -27.60 -3.40 4.52
N ILE A 152 -27.47 -4.26 3.50
CA ILE A 152 -27.44 -3.83 2.08
C ILE A 152 -28.69 -4.26 1.29
N GLY A 153 -29.74 -4.67 1.99
CA GLY A 153 -31.03 -5.05 1.40
C GLY A 153 -30.98 -6.33 0.56
N LEU A 154 -30.17 -7.32 0.97
CA LEU A 154 -30.06 -8.62 0.30
C LEU A 154 -30.50 -9.78 1.17
N SER A 155 -30.95 -10.87 0.53
CA SER A 155 -31.13 -12.13 1.24
C SER A 155 -29.77 -12.71 1.67
N PRO A 156 -29.67 -13.42 2.81
CA PRO A 156 -28.43 -14.10 3.21
C PRO A 156 -27.90 -15.05 2.12
N ARG A 157 -28.81 -15.71 1.38
CA ARG A 157 -28.46 -16.60 0.27
C ARG A 157 -27.79 -15.86 -0.90
N THR A 158 -28.25 -14.65 -1.20
CA THR A 158 -27.63 -13.81 -2.23
C THR A 158 -26.22 -13.37 -1.81
N VAL A 159 -26.03 -13.07 -0.52
CA VAL A 159 -24.70 -12.74 0.02
C VAL A 159 -23.75 -13.93 -0.10
N GLU A 160 -24.21 -15.14 0.21
CA GLU A 160 -23.39 -16.35 0.06
C GLU A 160 -22.97 -16.62 -1.39
N MET A 161 -23.86 -16.38 -2.36
CA MET A 161 -23.52 -16.49 -3.77
C MET A 161 -22.41 -15.50 -4.18
N HIS A 162 -22.50 -14.24 -3.73
CA HIS A 162 -21.42 -13.27 -3.98
C HIS A 162 -20.12 -13.64 -3.24
N ARG A 163 -20.20 -14.21 -2.02
CA ARG A 163 -19.04 -14.76 -1.30
C ARG A 163 -18.37 -15.88 -2.09
N ALA A 164 -19.13 -16.79 -2.69
CA ALA A 164 -18.59 -17.86 -3.51
C ALA A 164 -17.85 -17.32 -4.75
N ASN A 165 -18.39 -16.27 -5.39
CA ASN A 165 -17.72 -15.61 -6.51
C ASN A 165 -16.44 -14.86 -6.08
N LEU A 166 -16.48 -14.18 -4.93
CA LEU A 166 -15.30 -13.58 -4.31
C LEU A 166 -14.23 -14.65 -4.01
N MET A 167 -14.62 -15.77 -3.40
CA MET A 167 -13.70 -16.89 -3.14
C MET A 167 -13.04 -17.41 -4.41
N LYS A 168 -13.78 -17.56 -5.52
CA LYS A 168 -13.20 -17.93 -6.82
C LYS A 168 -12.22 -16.87 -7.35
N LYS A 169 -12.58 -15.58 -7.26
CA LYS A 169 -11.75 -14.47 -7.77
C LYS A 169 -10.46 -14.25 -6.97
N PHE A 170 -10.49 -14.55 -5.67
CA PHE A 170 -9.33 -14.45 -4.78
C PHE A 170 -8.63 -15.80 -4.56
N THR A 171 -9.07 -16.86 -5.22
CA THR A 171 -8.53 -18.23 -5.07
C THR A 171 -8.50 -18.68 -3.59
N ALA A 172 -9.56 -18.34 -2.84
CA ALA A 172 -9.70 -18.66 -1.42
C ALA A 172 -10.57 -19.91 -1.23
N SER A 173 -10.10 -20.84 -0.40
CA SER A 173 -10.80 -22.09 -0.07
C SER A 173 -11.72 -21.95 1.15
N THR A 174 -11.48 -20.94 2.00
CA THR A 174 -12.34 -20.65 3.16
C THR A 174 -12.71 -19.16 3.25
N SER A 175 -13.72 -18.86 4.06
CA SER A 175 -14.11 -17.47 4.35
C SER A 175 -13.05 -16.69 5.11
N SER A 176 -12.32 -17.34 6.02
CA SER A 176 -11.21 -16.73 6.74
C SER A 176 -10.05 -16.42 5.80
N GLU A 177 -9.74 -17.34 4.88
CA GLU A 177 -8.73 -17.12 3.85
C GLU A 177 -9.12 -15.99 2.89
N LEU A 178 -10.40 -15.91 2.49
CA LEU A 178 -10.90 -14.80 1.69
C LEU A 178 -10.70 -13.47 2.41
N VAL A 179 -11.03 -13.38 3.70
CA VAL A 179 -10.83 -12.18 4.50
C VAL A 179 -9.34 -11.83 4.61
N HIS A 180 -8.45 -12.82 4.82
CA HIS A 180 -7.01 -12.62 4.81
C HIS A 180 -6.48 -12.05 3.48
N ARG A 181 -6.91 -12.63 2.35
CA ARG A 181 -6.52 -12.18 1.01
C ARG A 181 -7.07 -10.80 0.68
N LEU A 182 -8.30 -10.50 1.10
CA LEU A 182 -8.91 -9.16 1.00
C LEU A 182 -8.17 -8.11 1.84
N LEU A 183 -7.74 -8.50 3.05
CA LEU A 183 -6.93 -7.69 3.96
C LEU A 183 -5.47 -7.56 3.53
N GLY A 184 -5.07 -8.24 2.45
CA GLY A 184 -3.69 -8.14 1.99
C GLY A 184 -2.69 -8.96 2.78
N ILE A 185 -3.16 -9.82 3.69
CA ILE A 185 -2.30 -10.75 4.42
C ILE A 185 -2.06 -11.92 3.46
N ALA A 186 -1.20 -11.70 2.47
CA ALA A 186 -0.66 -12.80 1.69
C ALA A 186 0.06 -13.73 2.66
N GLN A 187 -0.42 -14.98 2.75
CA GLN A 187 0.47 -16.04 3.16
C GLN A 187 1.61 -16.05 2.14
N SER A 188 2.83 -15.89 2.63
CA SER A 188 4.01 -16.36 1.93
C SER A 188 3.75 -17.82 1.57
N GLU A 189 3.48 -18.09 0.29
CA GLU A 189 3.60 -19.45 -0.23
C GLU A 189 5.07 -19.83 -0.10
N GLY A 190 5.35 -20.74 0.83
CA GLY A 190 6.61 -21.42 0.90
C GLY A 190 6.69 -22.43 -0.23
N ALA A 191 7.75 -22.31 -1.02
CA ALA A 191 8.57 -23.41 -1.54
C ALA A 191 9.88 -22.81 -2.07
#